data_AF-A0A1V2DUH3-F1
#
_entry.id   AF-A0A1V2DUH3-F1
#
_cell.length_a   1.000
_cell.length_b   1.000
_cell.length_c   1.000
_cell.angle_alpha   90.00
_cell.angle_beta   90.00
_cell.angle_gamma   90.00
#
_symmetry.space_group_name_H-M   'P 1'
#
loop_
_entity.id
_entity.type
_entity.pdbx_description
1 polymer ?
#
loop_
_entity_poly.entity_id
_entity_poly.type
_entity_poly.pdbx_seq_one_letter_code
_entity_poly.pdbx_strand_id
1 'polypeptide(L)'
;MLTDLASWLLVAAGATLSTLSLRQLESSWRDLRRLRAHRRAARSAIQKSRMDLLEVRNRAKLLEDTVASGTQAVEKVHQAISSTTFGLIDLFSRDDATRASARRARRNHDRKRRDLYQAVRTTNRALHVLAETLILDRAEKRVIEKRKKAP
;
A
#
# COMPACT_ATOMS: atom_id res chain seq x y z
N MET A 1 50.53 -47.22 42.57
CA MET A 1 50.12 -48.14 41.48
C MET A 1 48.60 -48.16 41.30
N LEU A 2 47.81 -48.73 42.22
CA LEU A 2 46.34 -48.78 42.11
C LEU A 2 45.66 -47.39 42.19
N THR A 3 46.14 -46.51 43.07
CA THR A 3 45.66 -45.12 43.22
C THR A 3 45.97 -44.25 42.02
N ASP A 4 47.12 -44.47 41.37
CA ASP A 4 47.54 -43.72 40.19
C ASP A 4 46.70 -44.12 38.97
N LEU A 5 46.45 -45.43 38.80
CA LEU A 5 45.56 -45.95 37.75
C LEU A 5 44.13 -45.40 37.90
N ALA A 6 43.59 -45.34 39.13
CA ALA A 6 42.27 -44.77 39.39
C ALA A 6 42.21 -43.26 39.05
N SER A 7 43.29 -42.53 39.35
CA SER A 7 43.41 -41.10 39.04
C SER A 7 43.45 -40.85 37.52
N TRP A 8 44.21 -41.64 36.77
CA TRP A 8 44.25 -41.56 35.30
C TRP A 8 42.89 -41.89 34.66
N LEU A 9 42.17 -42.87 35.19
CA LEU A 9 40.82 -43.22 34.75
C LEU A 9 39.83 -42.07 34.95
N LEU A 10 39.89 -41.38 36.10
CA LEU A 10 39.05 -40.21 36.37
C LEU A 10 39.36 -39.04 35.44
N VAL A 11 40.64 -38.79 35.15
CA VAL A 11 41.05 -37.75 34.19
C VAL A 11 40.57 -38.10 32.78
N ALA A 12 40.70 -39.36 32.35
CA ALA A 12 40.19 -39.81 31.05
C ALA A 12 38.66 -39.71 30.97
N ALA A 13 37.93 -40.06 32.03
CA ALA A 13 36.49 -39.90 32.11
C ALA A 13 36.07 -38.41 32.05
N GLY A 14 36.76 -37.54 32.78
CA GLY A 14 36.52 -36.09 32.75
C GLY A 14 36.80 -35.47 31.38
N ALA A 15 37.87 -35.89 30.70
CA ALA A 15 38.22 -35.42 29.37
C ALA A 15 37.20 -35.89 28.31
N THR A 16 36.73 -37.13 28.39
CA THR A 16 35.69 -37.65 27.48
C THR A 16 34.35 -36.96 27.70
N LEU A 17 33.93 -36.73 28.94
CA LEU A 17 32.72 -35.93 29.25
C LEU A 17 32.83 -34.50 28.71
N SER A 18 33.99 -33.85 28.90
CA SER A 18 34.21 -32.47 28.45
C SER A 18 34.16 -32.37 26.92
N THR A 19 34.80 -33.29 26.21
CA THR A 19 34.78 -33.31 24.73
C THR A 19 33.39 -33.58 24.17
N LEU A 20 32.62 -34.48 24.79
CA LEU A 20 31.22 -34.71 24.42
C LEU A 20 30.35 -33.47 24.66
N SER A 21 30.54 -32.79 25.79
CA SER A 21 29.82 -31.56 26.13
C SER A 21 30.11 -30.44 25.12
N LEU A 22 31.38 -30.24 24.75
CA LEU A 22 31.77 -29.26 23.74
C LEU A 22 31.15 -29.57 22.36
N ARG A 23 31.14 -30.84 21.95
CA ARG A 23 30.49 -31.26 20.69
C ARG A 23 28.99 -31.03 20.71
N GLN A 24 28.32 -31.32 21.82
CA GLN A 24 26.89 -31.03 21.98
C GLN A 24 26.60 -29.53 21.95
N LEU A 25 27.46 -28.71 22.58
CA LEU A 25 27.34 -27.26 22.56
C LEU A 25 27.47 -26.73 21.13
N GLU A 26 28.47 -27.18 20.37
CA GLU A 26 28.64 -26.81 18.96
C GLU A 26 27.46 -27.22 18.07
N SER A 27 26.88 -28.40 18.30
CA SER A 27 25.65 -28.82 17.63
C SER A 27 24.49 -27.89 17.96
N SER A 28 24.28 -27.63 19.25
CA SER A 28 23.21 -26.75 19.74
C SER A 28 23.32 -25.34 19.17
N TRP A 29 24.53 -24.79 19.08
CA TRP A 29 24.77 -23.48 18.45
C TRP A 29 24.50 -23.49 16.94
N ARG A 30 24.79 -24.59 16.23
CA ARG A 30 24.45 -24.71 14.80
C ARG A 30 22.94 -24.73 14.60
N ASP A 31 22.21 -25.48 15.43
CA ASP A 31 20.76 -25.57 15.33
C ASP A 31 20.06 -24.27 15.73
N LEU A 32 20.54 -23.60 16.79
CA LEU A 32 20.09 -22.25 17.16
C LEU A 32 20.32 -21.23 16.03
N ARG A 33 21.46 -21.29 15.34
CA ARG A 33 21.75 -20.41 14.19
C ARG A 33 20.78 -20.67 13.05
N ARG A 34 20.53 -21.93 12.70
CA ARG A 34 19.55 -22.33 11.67
C ARG A 34 18.15 -21.85 12.03
N LEU A 35 17.70 -22.10 13.26
CA LEU A 35 16.38 -21.67 13.74
C LEU A 35 16.23 -20.14 13.70
N ARG A 36 17.26 -19.40 14.14
CA ARG A 36 17.27 -17.94 14.06
C ARG A 36 17.21 -17.44 12.62
N ALA A 37 17.93 -18.09 11.69
CA ALA A 37 17.88 -17.74 10.28
C ALA A 37 16.48 -17.97 9.69
N HIS A 38 15.86 -19.13 9.94
CA HIS A 38 14.49 -19.41 9.50
C HIS A 38 13.48 -18.43 10.11
N ARG A 39 13.61 -18.11 11.41
CA ARG A 39 12.73 -17.13 12.08
C ARG A 39 12.88 -15.73 11.47
N ARG A 40 14.10 -15.30 11.16
CA ARG A 40 14.36 -14.01 10.49
C ARG A 40 13.78 -13.98 9.08
N ALA A 41 13.99 -15.05 8.30
CA ALA A 41 13.46 -15.18 6.95
C ALA A 41 11.92 -15.14 6.94
N ALA A 42 11.27 -15.91 7.83
CA ALA A 42 9.82 -15.91 7.96
C ALA A 42 9.26 -14.52 8.34
N ARG A 43 9.90 -13.83 9.30
CA ARG A 43 9.52 -12.46 9.69
C ARG A 43 9.72 -11.47 8.54
N SER A 44 10.84 -11.55 7.84
CA SER A 44 11.14 -10.71 6.69
C SER A 44 10.11 -10.91 5.57
N ALA A 45 9.71 -12.14 5.28
CA ALA A 45 8.67 -12.42 4.29
C ALA A 45 7.31 -11.81 4.68
N ILE A 46 6.91 -11.91 5.95
CA ILE A 46 5.68 -11.28 6.45
C ILE A 46 5.78 -9.75 6.35
N GLN A 47 6.88 -9.17 6.82
CA GLN A 47 7.09 -7.72 6.79
C GLN A 47 7.10 -7.17 5.36
N LYS A 48 7.79 -7.86 4.43
CA LYS A 48 7.80 -7.51 3.01
C LYS A 48 6.38 -7.51 2.44
N SER A 49 5.61 -8.59 2.68
CA SER A 49 4.23 -8.66 2.18
C SER A 49 3.32 -7.53 2.72
N ARG A 50 3.53 -7.10 3.96
CA ARG A 50 2.79 -5.97 4.55
C ARG A 50 3.23 -4.64 3.93
N MET A 51 4.53 -4.46 3.71
CA MET A 51 5.09 -3.28 3.08
C MET A 51 4.61 -3.14 1.64
N ASP A 52 4.64 -4.20 0.85
CA ASP A 52 4.17 -4.22 -0.54
C ASP A 52 2.68 -3.82 -0.62
N LEU A 53 1.86 -4.31 0.32
CA LEU A 53 0.44 -3.94 0.41
C LEU A 53 0.24 -2.46 0.77
N LEU A 54 1.01 -1.94 1.72
CA LEU A 54 0.98 -0.52 2.08
C LEU A 54 1.45 0.37 0.93
N GLU A 55 2.46 -0.05 0.18
CA GLU A 55 2.94 0.68 -0.98
C GLU A 55 1.85 0.79 -2.06
N VAL A 56 1.16 -0.30 -2.38
CA VAL A 56 0.04 -0.28 -3.34
C VAL A 56 -1.08 0.64 -2.86
N ARG A 57 -1.45 0.58 -1.57
CA ARG A 57 -2.47 1.49 -1.00
C ARG A 57 -2.04 2.95 -1.06
N ASN A 58 -0.79 3.25 -0.72
CA ASN A 58 -0.25 4.61 -0.78
C ASN A 58 -0.23 5.14 -2.21
N ARG A 59 0.16 4.33 -3.18
CA ARG A 59 0.12 4.69 -4.61
C ARG A 59 -1.31 4.95 -5.08
N ALA A 60 -2.27 4.11 -4.71
CA ALA A 60 -3.67 4.29 -5.08
C ALA A 60 -4.26 5.57 -4.49
N LYS A 61 -3.96 5.87 -3.21
CA LYS A 61 -4.37 7.11 -2.56
C LYS A 61 -3.72 8.34 -3.19
N LEU A 62 -2.41 8.30 -3.46
CA LEU A 62 -1.71 9.40 -4.13
C LEU A 62 -2.32 9.70 -5.50
N LEU A 63 -2.70 8.66 -6.26
CA LEU A 63 -3.39 8.83 -7.54
C LEU A 63 -4.76 9.47 -7.36
N GLU A 64 -5.56 9.01 -6.38
CA GLU A 64 -6.87 9.60 -6.07
C GLU A 64 -6.75 11.10 -5.74
N ASP A 65 -5.81 11.45 -4.85
CA ASP A 65 -5.55 12.83 -4.42
C ASP A 65 -5.06 13.70 -5.60
N THR A 66 -4.21 13.14 -6.46
CA THR A 66 -3.70 13.83 -7.66
C THR A 66 -4.81 14.12 -8.65
N VAL A 67 -5.68 13.14 -8.94
CA VAL A 67 -6.82 13.34 -9.84
C VAL A 67 -7.83 14.31 -9.23
N ALA A 68 -8.10 14.23 -7.93
CA ALA A 68 -9.01 15.15 -7.24
C ALA A 68 -8.50 16.60 -7.31
N SER A 69 -7.22 16.81 -6.97
CA SER A 69 -6.55 18.12 -7.04
C SER A 69 -6.49 18.66 -8.48
N GLY A 70 -6.08 17.83 -9.45
CA GLY A 70 -6.01 18.20 -10.86
C GLY A 70 -7.39 18.59 -11.42
N THR A 71 -8.43 17.82 -11.09
CA THR A 71 -9.81 18.13 -11.47
C THR A 71 -10.26 19.47 -10.90
N GLN A 72 -9.91 19.76 -9.64
CA GLN A 72 -10.24 21.05 -9.01
C GLN A 72 -9.50 22.22 -9.67
N ALA A 73 -8.22 22.04 -10.03
CA ALA A 73 -7.45 23.05 -10.75
C ALA A 73 -8.08 23.36 -12.12
N VAL A 74 -8.41 22.32 -12.88
CA VAL A 74 -9.09 22.46 -14.19
C VAL A 74 -10.46 23.11 -14.02
N GLU A 75 -11.23 22.74 -13.00
CA GLU A 75 -12.53 23.37 -12.72
C GLU A 75 -12.41 24.88 -12.44
N LYS A 76 -11.38 25.31 -11.69
CA LYS A 76 -11.12 26.74 -11.44
C LYS A 76 -10.73 27.49 -12.71
N VAL A 77 -9.84 26.92 -13.54
CA VAL A 77 -9.45 27.51 -14.83
C VAL A 77 -10.67 27.63 -15.75
N HIS A 78 -11.44 26.55 -15.87
CA HIS A 78 -12.68 26.52 -16.64
C HIS A 78 -13.66 27.62 -16.15
N GLN A 79 -13.81 27.77 -14.83
CA GLN A 79 -14.66 28.80 -14.24
C GLN A 79 -14.19 30.23 -14.57
N ALA A 80 -12.87 30.47 -14.54
CA ALA A 80 -12.31 31.77 -14.90
C ALA A 80 -12.62 32.11 -16.37
N ILE A 81 -12.39 31.17 -17.28
CA ILE A 81 -12.66 31.34 -18.73
C ILE A 81 -14.15 31.60 -18.97
N SER A 82 -15.04 30.81 -18.36
CA SER A 82 -16.48 30.96 -18.56
C SER A 82 -16.98 32.30 -18.00
N SER A 83 -16.53 32.67 -16.80
CA SER A 83 -16.91 33.92 -16.15
C SER A 83 -16.48 35.13 -16.96
N THR A 84 -15.24 35.12 -17.48
CA THR A 84 -14.74 36.18 -18.36
C THR A 84 -15.54 36.25 -19.65
N THR A 85 -15.75 35.11 -20.32
CA THR A 85 -16.48 35.06 -21.59
C THR A 85 -17.91 35.60 -21.45
N PHE A 86 -18.67 35.10 -20.49
CA PHE A 86 -20.04 35.57 -20.27
C PHE A 86 -20.09 37.01 -19.73
N GLY A 87 -19.09 37.43 -18.96
CA GLY A 87 -18.97 38.81 -18.50
C GLY A 87 -18.74 39.79 -19.65
N LEU A 88 -17.88 39.44 -20.62
CA LEU A 88 -17.65 40.25 -21.81
C LEU A 88 -18.91 40.36 -22.68
N ILE A 89 -19.66 39.26 -22.84
CA ILE A 89 -20.94 39.30 -23.58
C ILE A 89 -21.94 40.21 -22.88
N ASP A 90 -22.04 40.16 -21.55
CA ASP A 90 -22.96 41.02 -20.79
C ASP A 90 -22.57 42.51 -20.86
N LEU A 91 -21.26 42.81 -20.96
CA LEU A 91 -20.74 44.18 -21.04
C LEU A 91 -20.85 44.79 -22.45
N PHE A 92 -20.58 44.02 -23.51
CA PHE A 92 -20.50 44.53 -24.88
C PHE A 92 -21.78 44.32 -25.71
N SER A 93 -22.73 43.51 -25.23
CA SER A 93 -24.00 43.30 -25.93
C SER A 93 -24.92 44.52 -25.80
N ARG A 94 -25.25 45.13 -26.95
CA ARG A 94 -26.19 46.26 -27.04
C ARG A 94 -27.66 45.86 -26.95
N ASP A 95 -27.96 44.59 -27.24
CA ASP A 95 -29.32 44.06 -27.24
C ASP A 95 -29.64 43.30 -25.95
N ASP A 96 -30.82 43.59 -25.38
CA ASP A 96 -31.32 42.97 -24.15
C ASP A 96 -31.72 41.51 -24.34
N ALA A 97 -32.23 41.15 -25.52
CA ALA A 97 -32.55 39.76 -25.83
C ALA A 97 -31.28 38.90 -25.88
N THR A 98 -30.20 39.44 -26.45
CA THR A 98 -28.87 38.82 -26.49
C THR A 98 -28.27 38.67 -25.08
N ARG A 99 -28.39 39.68 -24.20
CA ARG A 99 -27.99 39.55 -22.78
C ARG A 99 -28.78 38.49 -22.04
N ALA A 100 -30.11 38.47 -22.21
CA ALA A 100 -30.98 37.48 -21.57
C ALA A 100 -30.64 36.05 -22.03
N SER A 101 -30.37 35.87 -23.33
CA SER A 101 -29.92 34.61 -23.91
C SER A 101 -28.57 34.17 -23.36
N ALA A 102 -27.58 35.07 -23.31
CA ALA A 102 -26.26 34.79 -22.76
C ALA A 102 -26.30 34.39 -21.28
N ARG A 103 -27.13 35.07 -20.48
CA ARG A 103 -27.37 34.71 -19.06
C ARG A 103 -28.01 33.34 -18.92
N ARG A 104 -28.93 32.97 -19.82
CA ARG A 104 -29.55 31.64 -19.85
C ARG A 104 -28.53 30.56 -20.24
N ALA A 105 -27.71 30.83 -21.24
CA ALA A 105 -26.61 29.96 -21.65
C ALA A 105 -25.60 29.75 -20.51
N ARG A 106 -25.23 30.81 -19.78
CA ARG A 106 -24.36 30.73 -18.58
C ARG A 106 -24.93 29.82 -17.52
N ARG A 107 -26.22 29.97 -17.17
CA ARG A 107 -26.87 29.10 -16.17
C ARG A 107 -26.85 27.63 -16.57
N ASN A 108 -27.13 27.35 -17.84
CA ASN A 108 -27.09 25.99 -18.39
C ASN A 108 -25.66 25.43 -18.38
N HIS A 109 -24.69 26.24 -18.79
CA HIS A 109 -23.27 25.90 -18.73
C HIS A 109 -22.81 25.59 -17.31
N ASP A 110 -23.14 26.44 -16.34
CA ASP A 110 -22.79 26.24 -14.92
C ASP A 110 -23.41 24.97 -14.34
N ARG A 111 -24.64 24.63 -14.74
CA ARG A 111 -25.26 23.36 -14.35
C ARG A 111 -24.50 22.17 -14.92
N LYS A 112 -24.29 22.14 -16.24
CA LYS A 112 -23.55 21.05 -16.90
C LYS A 112 -22.13 20.90 -16.36
N ARG A 113 -21.46 22.02 -16.08
CA ARG A 113 -20.13 22.07 -15.48
C ARG A 113 -20.11 21.37 -14.12
N ARG A 114 -21.05 21.70 -13.22
CA ARG A 114 -21.16 21.04 -11.90
C ARG A 114 -21.41 19.55 -12.04
N ASP A 115 -22.35 19.17 -12.90
CA ASP A 115 -22.70 17.75 -13.13
C ASP A 115 -21.47 16.97 -13.65
N LEU A 116 -20.73 17.54 -14.60
CA LEU A 116 -19.51 16.93 -15.15
C LEU A 116 -18.43 16.74 -14.08
N TYR A 117 -18.05 17.80 -13.36
CA TYR A 117 -16.99 17.68 -12.35
C TYR A 117 -17.41 16.81 -11.16
N GLN A 118 -18.69 16.77 -10.82
CA GLN A 118 -19.21 15.85 -9.81
C GLN A 118 -19.16 14.40 -10.27
N ALA A 119 -19.47 14.13 -11.55
CA ALA A 119 -19.32 12.81 -12.15
C ALA A 119 -17.84 12.36 -12.09
N VAL A 120 -16.89 13.22 -12.49
CA VAL A 120 -15.45 12.92 -12.43
C VAL A 120 -15.01 12.56 -11.01
N ARG A 121 -15.41 13.34 -9.99
CA ARG A 121 -15.10 13.03 -8.58
C ARG A 121 -15.68 11.70 -8.12
N THR A 122 -16.93 11.42 -8.51
CA THR A 122 -17.63 10.19 -8.16
C THR A 122 -16.96 8.98 -8.79
N THR A 123 -16.59 9.08 -10.07
CA THR A 123 -15.85 8.06 -10.80
C THR A 123 -14.47 7.82 -10.18
N ASN A 124 -13.73 8.87 -9.84
CA ASN A 124 -12.43 8.75 -9.16
C ASN A 124 -12.55 7.95 -7.85
N ARG A 125 -13.55 8.28 -7.03
CA ARG A 125 -13.84 7.55 -5.78
C ARG A 125 -14.28 6.11 -6.02
N ALA A 126 -15.12 5.87 -7.03
CA ALA A 126 -15.56 4.52 -7.39
C ALA A 126 -14.38 3.65 -7.86
N LEU A 127 -13.45 4.20 -8.65
CA LEU A 127 -12.23 3.51 -9.06
C LEU A 127 -11.33 3.18 -7.86
N HIS A 128 -11.21 4.09 -6.90
CA HIS A 128 -10.47 3.83 -5.66
C HIS A 128 -11.08 2.66 -4.86
N VAL A 129 -12.41 2.68 -4.67
CA VAL A 129 -13.13 1.60 -3.98
C VAL A 129 -12.97 0.27 -4.72
N LEU A 130 -13.09 0.26 -6.05
CA LEU A 130 -12.87 -0.95 -6.86
C LEU A 130 -11.43 -1.47 -6.75
N ALA A 131 -10.44 -0.57 -6.67
CA ALA A 131 -9.05 -0.98 -6.45
C ALA A 131 -8.90 -1.65 -5.07
N GLU A 132 -9.51 -1.11 -4.01
CA GLU A 132 -9.48 -1.73 -2.69
C GLU A 132 -10.14 -3.11 -2.66
N THR A 133 -11.30 -3.28 -3.31
CA THR A 133 -12.01 -4.57 -3.35
C THR A 133 -11.23 -5.63 -4.13
N LEU A 134 -10.64 -5.27 -5.28
CA LEU A 134 -9.79 -6.18 -6.06
C LEU A 134 -8.52 -6.59 -5.31
N ILE A 135 -7.92 -5.66 -4.56
CA ILE A 135 -6.77 -5.98 -3.70
C ILE A 135 -7.18 -6.93 -2.58
N LEU A 136 -8.34 -6.71 -1.96
CA LEU A 136 -8.87 -7.56 -0.89
C LEU A 136 -9.14 -8.99 -1.39
N ASP A 137 -9.82 -9.13 -2.53
CA ASP A 137 -10.12 -10.43 -3.17
C ASP A 137 -8.83 -11.19 -3.51
N ARG A 138 -7.83 -10.50 -4.04
CA ARG A 138 -6.53 -11.11 -4.35
C ARG A 138 -5.77 -11.53 -3.09
N ALA A 139 -5.89 -10.76 -2.00
CA ALA A 139 -5.30 -11.11 -0.70
C ALA A 139 -5.98 -12.35 -0.09
N GLU A 140 -7.32 -12.43 -0.17
CA GLU A 140 -8.12 -13.55 0.30
C GLU A 140 -7.76 -14.84 -0.45
N LYS A 141 -7.72 -14.80 -1.79
CA LYS A 141 -7.32 -15.94 -2.63
C LYS A 141 -5.93 -16.48 -2.26
N ARG A 142 -4.96 -15.60 -1.99
CA ARG A 142 -3.60 -16.01 -1.57
C ARG A 142 -3.57 -16.69 -0.20
N VAL A 143 -4.44 -16.29 0.73
CA VAL A 143 -4.55 -16.94 2.05
C VAL A 143 -5.15 -18.34 1.90
N ILE A 144 -6.18 -18.47 1.07
CA ILE A 144 -6.84 -19.76 0.77
C ILE A 144 -5.85 -20.73 0.10
N GLU A 145 -5.10 -20.28 -0.91
CA GLU A 145 -4.08 -21.10 -1.57
C GLU A 145 -2.96 -21.56 -0.62
N LYS A 146 -2.49 -20.67 0.27
CA LYS A 146 -1.49 -21.04 1.27
C LYS A 146 -2.01 -22.04 2.31
N ARG A 147 -3.29 -21.93 2.70
CA ARG A 147 -3.94 -22.95 3.56
C ARG A 147 -4.05 -24.30 2.88
N LYS A 148 -4.36 -24.35 1.58
CA LYS A 148 -4.41 -25.62 0.81
C LYS A 148 -3.04 -26.29 0.61
N LYS A 149 -1.95 -25.52 0.68
CA LYS A 149 -0.57 -26.02 0.53
C LYS A 149 0.15 -26.27 1.86
N ALA A 150 -0.49 -26.01 3.01
CA ALA A 150 0.06 -26.36 4.30
C ALA A 150 -0.12 -27.89 4.51
N PRO A 151 0.97 -28.65 4.76
CA PRO A 151 0.89 -30.08 5.07
C PRO A 151 0.17 -30.33 6.41
#